data_AF-A0A0B1T3H0-F1
#
_entry.id   AF-A0A0B1T3H0-F1
#
_cell.length_a   1.000
_cell.length_b   1.000
_cell.length_c   1.000
_cell.angle_alpha   90.00
_cell.angle_beta   90.00
_cell.angle_gamma   90.00
#
_symmetry.space_group_name_H-M   'P 1'
#
loop_
_entity.id
_entity.type
_entity.pdbx_description
1 polymer ?
#
loop_
_entity_poly.entity_id
_entity_poly.type
_entity_poly.pdbx_seq_one_letter_code
_entity_poly.pdbx_strand_id
1 'polypeptide(L)' 'MRLNRHHIKIASDLTTDVGCAVIKCEEEAVLNVVCHYKTTLTNARKLYSAGPTCKKCPDGIETCVNGLCPAEETYGSYFY' A
#
# COMPACT_ATOMS: atom_id res chain seq x y z
N MET A 1 19.74 0.72 -10.04
CA MET A 1 18.28 0.87 -9.87
C MET A 1 18.02 2.25 -9.28
N ARG A 2 17.47 3.19 -10.06
CA ARG A 2 17.08 4.52 -9.55
C ARG A 2 15.78 4.36 -8.76
N LEU A 3 15.82 4.62 -7.46
CA LEU A 3 14.69 4.45 -6.56
C LEU A 3 13.87 5.73 -6.50
N ASN A 4 12.74 5.76 -7.22
CA ASN A 4 11.70 6.76 -7.04
C ASN A 4 11.04 6.53 -5.67
N ARG A 5 11.33 7.39 -4.69
CA ARG A 5 11.00 7.16 -3.26
C ARG A 5 9.51 6.93 -2.99
N HIS A 6 8.62 7.48 -3.82
CA HIS A 6 7.17 7.37 -3.64
C HIS A 6 6.64 5.97 -4.01
N HIS A 7 7.15 5.35 -5.08
CA HIS A 7 6.65 4.05 -5.56
C HIS A 7 6.99 2.89 -4.61
N ILE A 8 8.05 3.06 -3.81
CA ILE A 8 8.54 2.07 -2.86
C ILE A 8 7.49 1.73 -1.81
N LYS A 9 6.86 2.74 -1.20
CA LYS A 9 5.86 2.52 -0.14
C LYS A 9 4.57 1.94 -0.69
N ILE A 10 4.19 2.32 -1.91
CA ILE A 10 2.98 1.84 -2.59
C ILE A 10 3.09 0.36 -2.96
N ALA A 11 4.23 -0.04 -3.54
CA ALA A 11 4.40 -1.39 -4.08
C ALA A 11 4.96 -2.42 -3.08
N SER A 12 5.15 -2.03 -1.81
CA SER A 12 5.72 -2.94 -0.82
C SER A 12 4.67 -3.85 -0.21
N ASP A 13 4.96 -5.15 -0.10
CA ASP A 13 4.13 -6.14 0.62
C ASP A 13 4.10 -5.91 2.14
N LEU A 14 4.88 -4.95 2.63
CA LEU A 14 4.94 -4.52 4.03
C LEU A 14 4.04 -3.33 4.33
N THR A 15 3.38 -2.77 3.32
CA THR A 15 2.42 -1.69 3.46
C THR A 15 1.01 -2.27 3.45
N THR A 16 0.27 -2.10 4.54
CA THR A 16 -1.04 -2.74 4.73
C THR A 16 -2.20 -1.75 4.61
N ASP A 17 -1.93 -0.47 4.83
CA ASP A 17 -2.96 0.57 4.85
C ASP A 17 -2.45 1.85 4.19
N VAL A 18 -3.39 2.58 3.57
CA VAL A 18 -3.14 3.89 2.98
C VAL A 18 -4.26 4.85 3.36
N GLY A 19 -3.89 6.07 3.74
CA GLY A 19 -4.82 7.17 3.95
C GLY A 19 -4.33 8.39 3.19
N CYS A 20 -5.19 9.00 2.38
CA CYS A 20 -4.84 10.15 1.54
C CYS A 20 -5.75 11.33 1.84
N ALA A 21 -5.20 12.54 1.73
CA ALA A 21 -5.94 13.78 1.76
C ALA A 21 -5.61 14.58 0.50
N VAL A 22 -6.62 15.28 -0.02
CA VAL A 22 -6.49 16.16 -1.19
C VAL A 22 -6.94 17.54 -0.77
N ILE A 23 -6.09 18.53 -1.01
CA ILE A 23 -6.43 19.95 -0.83
C ILE A 23 -6.24 20.68 -2.16
N LYS A 24 -7.12 21.65 -2.42
CA LYS A 24 -6.99 22.56 -3.55
C LYS A 24 -6.39 23.87 -3.05
N CYS A 25 -5.22 24.23 -3.55
CA CYS A 25 -4.58 25.51 -3.27
C CYS A 25 -5.13 26.53 -4.28
N GLU A 26 -6.13 27.31 -3.88
CA GLU A 26 -6.86 28.22 -4.78
C GLU A 26 -5.96 29.28 -5.41
N GLU A 27 -4.98 29.79 -4.66
CA GLU A 27 -4.05 30.83 -5.10
C GLU A 27 -3.11 30.36 -6.23
N GLU A 28 -2.76 29.07 -6.25
CA GLU A 28 -1.82 28.50 -7.21
C GLU A 28 -2.50 27.66 -8.30
N ALA A 29 -3.82 27.45 -8.21
CA ALA A 29 -4.58 26.49 -9.02
C ALA A 29 -3.97 25.07 -9.03
N VAL A 30 -3.32 24.68 -7.92
CA VAL A 30 -2.66 23.37 -7.75
C VAL A 30 -3.50 22.47 -6.84
N LEU A 31 -3.52 21.17 -7.15
CA LEU A 31 -4.00 20.13 -6.25
C LEU A 31 -2.82 19.54 -5.50
N ASN A 32 -2.87 19.57 -4.17
CA ASN A 32 -1.89 18.94 -3.32
C ASN A 32 -2.49 17.65 -2.74
N VAL A 33 -1.86 16.53 -3.07
CA VAL A 33 -2.28 15.18 -2.66
C VAL A 33 -1.22 14.59 -1.76
N VAL A 34 -1.59 14.26 -0.53
CA VAL A 34 -0.69 13.66 0.47
C VAL A 34 -1.25 12.32 0.89
N CYS A 35 -0.45 11.27 0.75
CA CYS A 35 -0.78 9.93 1.22
C CYS A 35 0.19 9.47 2.32
N HIS A 36 -0.38 8.98 3.42
CA HIS A 36 0.32 8.27 4.47
C HIS A 36 0.12 6.77 4.31
N TYR A 37 1.16 6.02 4.64
CA TYR A 37 1.19 4.57 4.49
C TYR A 37 1.55 3.94 5.84
N LYS A 38 0.77 2.98 6.31
CA LYS A 38 1.14 2.14 7.45
C LYS A 38 2.04 1.04 6.92
N THR A 39 3.32 1.07 7.30
CA THR A 39 4.32 0.16 6.75
C THR A 39 5.45 -0.12 7.73
N THR A 40 6.00 -1.33 7.70
CA THR A 40 7.23 -1.71 8.42
C THR A 40 8.47 -1.66 7.53
N LEU A 41 8.35 -1.05 6.35
CA LEU A 41 9.45 -0.93 5.41
C LEU A 41 10.57 -0.02 5.97
N THR A 42 11.78 -0.54 5.99
CA THR A 42 13.01 0.16 6.38
C THR A 42 14.02 0.18 5.23
N ASN A 43 15.09 0.96 5.37
CA ASN A 43 16.14 1.04 4.35
C ASN A 43 16.76 -0.33 4.06
N ALA A 44 17.12 -0.57 2.79
CA ALA A 44 17.72 -1.80 2.31
C ALA A 44 16.89 -3.09 2.51
N ARG A 45 15.59 -2.98 2.83
CA ARG A 45 14.65 -4.11 2.85
C ARG A 45 14.10 -4.38 1.45
N LYS A 46 13.82 -5.65 1.13
CA LYS A 46 13.11 -6.02 -0.11
C LYS A 46 11.70 -5.45 -0.08
N LEU A 47 11.21 -4.96 -1.22
CA LEU A 47 9.86 -4.42 -1.34
C LEU A 47 8.79 -5.50 -1.25
N TYR A 48 9.06 -6.63 -1.90
CA TYR A 48 8.22 -7.81 -1.87
C TYR A 48 9.03 -9.07 -2.16
N SER A 49 8.47 -10.22 -1.80
CA SER A 49 9.01 -11.52 -2.23
C SER A 49 8.58 -11.87 -3.65
N ALA A 50 9.53 -12.03 -4.57
CA ALA A 50 9.23 -12.54 -5.91
C ALA A 50 8.79 -14.02 -5.88
N GLY A 51 7.84 -14.39 -6.74
CA GLY A 51 7.34 -15.76 -6.90
C GLY A 51 5.95 -15.77 -7.53
N PRO A 52 5.33 -16.96 -7.70
CA PRO A 52 3.94 -17.07 -8.10
C PRO A 52 3.04 -16.30 -7.11
N THR A 53 2.04 -15.60 -7.63
CA THR A 53 1.12 -14.76 -6.84
C THR A 53 0.45 -15.56 -5.72
N CYS A 54 0.24 -14.90 -4.59
CA CYS A 54 -0.52 -15.42 -3.43
C CYS A 54 -0.02 -16.73 -2.76
N LYS A 55 1.08 -17.33 -3.21
CA LYS A 55 1.63 -18.55 -2.58
C LYS A 55 2.18 -18.38 -1.16
N LYS A 56 2.21 -17.16 -0.66
CA LYS A 56 2.63 -16.82 0.70
C LYS A 56 1.56 -16.05 1.48
N CYS A 57 0.33 -15.97 0.97
CA CYS A 57 -0.76 -15.38 1.74
C CYS A 57 -1.09 -16.29 2.95
N PRO A 58 -1.44 -15.72 4.12
CA PRO A 58 -1.76 -16.49 5.32
C PRO A 58 -2.88 -17.50 5.09
N ASP A 59 -3.92 -17.08 4.37
CA ASP A 59 -5.13 -17.89 4.10
C ASP A 59 -5.04 -18.70 2.79
N GLY A 60 -3.85 -18.76 2.18
CA GLY A 60 -3.62 -19.49 0.94
C GLY A 60 -4.11 -18.78 -0.32
N ILE A 61 -4.27 -19.56 -1.40
CA ILE A 61 -4.57 -19.03 -2.74
C ILE A 61 -6.07 -18.79 -2.98
N GLU A 62 -6.93 -19.49 -2.26
CA GLU A 62 -8.38 -19.43 -2.44
C GLU A 62 -8.97 -18.06 -2.06
N THR A 63 -8.32 -17.35 -1.14
CA THR A 63 -8.71 -16.01 -0.68
C THR A 63 -8.00 -14.89 -1.43
N CYS A 64 -7.17 -15.23 -2.42
CA CYS A 64 -6.43 -14.28 -3.23
C CYS A 64 -7.38 -13.48 -4.12
N VAL A 65 -7.37 -12.16 -3.98
CA VAL A 65 -8.19 -11.26 -4.81
C VAL A 65 -7.27 -10.42 -5.66
N ASN A 66 -7.41 -10.51 -6.99
CA ASN A 66 -6.61 -9.75 -7.96
C ASN A 66 -5.08 -9.91 -7.77
N GLY A 67 -4.61 -11.07 -7.32
CA GLY A 67 -3.18 -11.31 -7.08
C GLY A 67 -2.64 -10.72 -5.77
N LEU A 68 -3.53 -10.25 -4.89
CA LEU A 68 -3.21 -9.71 -3.56
C LEU A 68 -3.76 -10.62 -2.47
N CYS A 69 -3.08 -10.64 -1.32
CA CYS A 69 -3.61 -11.28 -0.13
C CYS A 69 -4.82 -10.49 0.39
N PRO A 70 -5.82 -11.16 0.98
CA PRO A 70 -6.95 -10.48 1.59
C PRO A 70 -6.47 -9.50 2.67
N ALA A 71 -7.20 -8.41 2.85
CA ALA A 71 -6.97 -7.54 4.00
C ALA A 71 -7.25 -8.34 5.28
N GLU A 72 -6.42 -8.18 6.31
CA GLU A 72 -6.77 -8.71 7.62
C GLU A 72 -8.10 -8.07 8.05
N GLU A 73 -9.13 -8.88 8.29
CA GLU A 73 -10.43 -8.40 8.75
C GLU A 73 -10.31 -7.89 10.20
N THR A 74 -9.73 -6.71 10.38
CA THR A 74 -9.96 -5.93 11.60
C THR A 74 -11.28 -5.20 11.39
N TYR A 75 -12.36 -5.76 11.95
CA TYR A 75 -13.68 -5.14 12.13
C TYR A 75 -13.61 -3.60 12.14
N GLY A 76 -14.10 -2.96 11.08
CA GLY A 76 -14.40 -1.52 11.09
C GLY A 76 -13.86 -0.70 9.91
N SER A 77 -14.29 -1.01 8.67
CA SER A 77 -14.29 -0.02 7.58
C SER A 77 -15.68 0.64 7.44
N TYR A 78 -16.33 0.97 8.56
CA TYR A 78 -17.37 2.00 8.56
C TYR A 78 -16.68 3.38 8.62
N PHE A 79 -16.07 3.77 7.50
CA PHE A 79 -15.77 5.17 7.23
C PHE A 79 -17.08 5.83 6.78
N TYR A 80 -17.76 6.51 7.73
CA TYR A 80 -18.69 7.59 7.39
C TYR A 80 -17.89 8.78 6.85
#